data_AF-A0A3E0QEG3-F1
#
_entry.id   AF-A0A3E0QEG3-F1
#
_cell.length_a   1.000
_cell.length_b   1.000
_cell.length_c   1.000
_cell.angle_alpha   90.00
_cell.angle_beta   90.00
_cell.angle_gamma   90.00
#
_symmetry.space_group_name_H-M   'P 1'
#
loop_
_entity.id
_entity.type
_entity.pdbx_description
1 polymer ?
#
loop_
_entity_poly.entity_id
_entity_poly.type
_entity_poly.pdbx_seq_one_letter_code
_entity_poly.pdbx_strand_id
1 'polypeptide(L)' 'MRKFLFYSGIFIAFISLISIIQYGPGFNSFSEYGQGYFFGKIIMLIFGLALVFIFRKPKLKS' A
#
# COMPACT_ATOMS: atom_id res chain seq x y z
N MET A 1 17.13 12.43 -1.80
CA MET A 1 16.54 11.51 -0.79
C MET A 1 15.01 11.56 -0.75
N ARG A 2 14.34 12.71 -0.50
CA ARG A 2 12.85 12.76 -0.43
C ARG A 2 12.10 12.23 -1.66
N LYS A 3 12.63 12.44 -2.88
CA LYS A 3 12.02 11.90 -4.12
C LYS A 3 12.03 10.37 -4.15
N PHE A 4 13.12 9.75 -3.70
CA PHE A 4 13.23 8.28 -3.63
C PHE A 4 12.21 7.69 -2.66
N LEU A 5 12.02 8.31 -1.49
CA LEU A 5 11.01 7.89 -0.50
C LEU A 5 9.57 8.01 -1.03
N PHE A 6 9.32 9.03 -1.85
CA PHE A 6 8.03 9.21 -2.51
C PHE A 6 7.77 8.10 -3.55
N TYR A 7 8.73 7.83 -4.44
CA TYR A 7 8.60 6.76 -5.44
C TYR A 7 8.54 5.37 -4.80
N SER A 8 9.29 5.11 -3.72
CA SER A 8 9.19 3.85 -2.98
C SER A 8 7.83 3.69 -2.31
N GLY A 9 7.25 4.76 -1.77
CA GLY A 9 5.89 4.74 -1.22
C GLY A 9 4.84 4.38 -2.27
N ILE A 10 4.94 4.97 -3.47
CA ILE A 10 4.07 4.64 -4.60
C ILE A 10 4.22 3.18 -5.00
N PHE A 11 5.46 2.69 -5.11
CA PHE A 11 5.74 1.31 -5.51
C PHE A 11 5.18 0.29 -4.51
N ILE A 12 5.39 0.52 -3.20
CA ILE A 12 4.84 -0.31 -2.12
C ILE A 12 3.31 -0.31 -2.16
N ALA A 13 2.68 0.86 -2.32
CA ALA A 13 1.24 0.96 -2.42
C ALA A 13 0.71 0.19 -3.63
N PHE A 14 1.38 0.29 -4.80
CA PHE A 14 0.98 -0.39 -6.02
C PHE A 14 1.04 -1.92 -5.90
N ILE A 15 2.13 -2.48 -5.38
CA ILE A 15 2.27 -3.93 -5.15
C ILE A 15 1.24 -4.44 -4.15
N SER A 16 0.99 -3.67 -3.09
CA SER A 16 0.01 -4.03 -2.07
C SER A 16 -1.40 -4.05 -2.66
N LEU A 17 -1.73 -3.10 -3.53
CA LEU A 17 -3.01 -3.04 -4.23
C LEU A 17 -3.21 -4.25 -5.15
N ILE A 18 -2.20 -4.61 -5.95
CA ILE A 18 -2.26 -5.80 -6.82
C ILE A 18 -2.52 -7.06 -5.98
N SER A 19 -1.81 -7.20 -4.86
CA SER A 19 -2.00 -8.33 -3.95
C SER A 19 -3.44 -8.37 -3.42
N ILE A 20 -3.99 -7.24 -2.98
CA ILE A 20 -5.38 -7.17 -2.49
C ILE A 20 -6.38 -7.55 -3.58
N ILE A 21 -6.19 -7.09 -4.82
CA ILE A 21 -7.10 -7.41 -5.94
C ILE A 21 -7.01 -8.89 -6.31
N GLN A 22 -5.82 -9.47 -6.32
CA GLN A 22 -5.60 -10.88 -6.68
C GLN A 22 -6.15 -11.84 -5.60
N TYR A 23 -5.93 -11.53 -4.33
CA TYR A 23 -6.28 -12.41 -3.21
C TYR A 23 -7.62 -12.05 -2.54
N GLY A 24 -8.20 -10.89 -2.85
CA GLY A 24 -9.49 -10.45 -2.33
C GLY A 24 -10.67 -11.38 -2.67
N PRO A 25 -10.81 -11.86 -3.92
CA PRO A 25 -11.87 -12.81 -4.28
C PRO A 25 -11.79 -14.15 -3.53
N GLY A 26 -10.58 -14.54 -3.08
CA GLY A 26 -10.34 -15.74 -2.30
C GLY A 26 -10.45 -15.55 -0.78
N PHE A 27 -10.82 -14.36 -0.30
CA PHE A 27 -10.85 -14.04 1.14
C PHE A 27 -11.83 -14.92 1.94
N ASN A 28 -12.96 -15.31 1.33
CA ASN A 28 -13.96 -16.17 1.96
C ASN A 28 -13.65 -17.67 1.83
N SER A 29 -12.75 -18.03 0.93
CA SER A 29 -12.22 -19.38 0.88
C SER A 29 -11.20 -19.48 2.00
N PHE A 30 -11.45 -20.34 2.99
CA PHE A 30 -10.56 -20.68 4.12
C PHE A 30 -9.21 -21.27 3.64
N SER A 31 -8.49 -20.57 2.77
CA SER A 31 -7.16 -20.91 2.34
C SER A 31 -6.18 -20.49 3.43
N GLU A 32 -5.25 -21.38 3.72
CA GLU A 32 -4.28 -21.33 4.84
C GLU A 32 -3.44 -20.04 4.91
N TYR A 33 -3.46 -19.20 3.87
CA TYR A 33 -2.80 -17.89 3.87
C TYR A 33 -3.60 -16.80 4.60
N GLY A 34 -4.86 -17.04 4.93
CA GLY A 34 -5.58 -16.40 6.02
C GLY A 34 -5.94 -14.93 5.85
N GLN A 35 -6.97 -14.53 6.60
CA GLN A 35 -7.36 -13.13 6.76
C GLN A 35 -6.16 -12.25 7.18
N GLY A 36 -5.22 -12.80 7.95
CA GLY A 36 -4.00 -12.11 8.40
C GLY A 36 -3.10 -11.61 7.27
N TYR A 37 -2.89 -12.39 6.19
CA TYR A 37 -2.12 -11.93 5.04
C TYR A 37 -2.82 -10.77 4.34
N PHE A 38 -4.14 -10.89 4.15
CA PHE A 38 -4.95 -9.85 3.52
C PHE A 38 -4.93 -8.54 4.34
N PHE A 39 -5.14 -8.63 5.65
CA PHE A 39 -5.02 -7.48 6.55
C PHE A 39 -3.61 -6.91 6.57
N GLY A 40 -2.56 -7.75 6.53
CA GLY A 40 -1.18 -7.30 6.42
C GLY A 40 -0.92 -6.49 5.15
N LYS A 41 -1.49 -6.89 4.00
CA LYS A 41 -1.42 -6.14 2.75
C LYS A 41 -2.18 -4.82 2.82
N ILE A 42 -3.32 -4.78 3.50
CA ILE A 42 -4.07 -3.53 3.75
C ILE A 42 -3.22 -2.56 4.59
N ILE A 43 -2.59 -3.03 5.67
CA ILE A 43 -1.73 -2.20 6.52
C ILE A 43 -0.53 -1.68 5.70
N MET A 44 0.10 -2.53 4.89
CA MET A 44 1.18 -2.11 3.97
C MET A 44 0.72 -1.05 2.97
N LEU A 45 -0.49 -1.18 2.42
CA LEU A 45 -1.07 -0.20 1.52
C LEU A 45 -1.24 1.16 2.22
N ILE A 46 -1.82 1.16 3.43
CA ILE A 46 -2.01 2.37 4.25
C ILE A 46 -0.66 3.03 4.53
N PHE A 47 0.36 2.24 4.90
CA PHE A 47 1.70 2.75 5.18
C PHE A 47 2.35 3.37 3.93
N GLY A 48 2.23 2.71 2.77
CA GLY A 48 2.70 3.24 1.49
C GLY A 48 2.02 4.57 1.15
N LEU A 49 0.70 4.66 1.32
CA LEU A 49 -0.06 5.90 1.10
C LEU A 49 0.33 7.00 2.09
N ALA A 50 0.56 6.67 3.36
CA ALA A 50 1.00 7.62 4.37
C ALA A 50 2.38 8.21 4.03
N LEU A 51 3.33 7.38 3.57
CA LEU A 51 4.61 7.85 3.05
C LEU A 51 4.42 8.79 1.85
N VAL A 52 3.58 8.40 0.88
CA VAL A 52 3.29 9.25 -0.27
C VAL A 52 2.70 10.60 0.17
N PHE A 53 1.78 10.61 1.13
CA PHE A 53 1.13 11.82 1.62
C PHE A 53 2.08 12.74 2.38
N ILE A 54 2.89 12.21 3.30
CA ILE A 54 3.88 12.98 4.08
C ILE A 54 4.94 13.61 3.16
N PHE A 55 5.40 12.88 2.15
CA PHE A 55 6.45 13.34 1.25
C PHE A 55 5.93 14.06 0.01
N ARG A 56 4.61 14.07 -0.23
CA ARG A 56 3.95 14.93 -1.21
C ARG A 56 4.08 16.37 -0.70
N LYS A 57 5.13 17.07 -1.13
CA LYS A 57 5.25 18.51 -0.89
C LYS A 57 3.94 19.20 -1.31
N PRO A 58 3.22 19.89 -0.41
CA PRO A 58 2.29 20.90 -0.87
C PRO A 58 3.14 21.95 -1.60
N LYS A 59 2.91 22.12 -2.90
CA LYS A 59 3.31 23.37 -3.56
C LYS A 59 2.40 24.45 -2.97
N LEU A 60 2.73 24.96 -1.79
CA LEU A 60 2.24 26.25 -1.37
C LEU A 60 2.85 27.23 -2.39
N LYS A 61 2.01 27.63 -3.35
CA LYS A 61 2.28 28.78 -4.20
C LYS A 61 2.43 29.96 -3.23
N SER A 62 3.66 30.47 -3.17
CA SER A 62 3.96 31.78 -2.60
C SER A 62 3.22 32.87 -3.35
#